data_AF-A0A7W8NDG7-F1
#
_entry.id   AF-A0A7W8NDG7-F1
#
_cell.length_a   1.000
_cell.length_b   1.000
_cell.length_c   1.000
_cell.angle_alpha   90.00
_cell.angle_beta   90.00
_cell.angle_gamma   90.00
#
_symmetry.space_group_name_H-M   'P 1'
#
loop_
_entity.id
_entity.type
_entity.pdbx_description
1 polymer ?
#
loop_
_entity_poly.entity_id
_entity_poly.type
_entity_poly.pdbx_seq_one_letter_code
_entity_poly.pdbx_strand_id
1 'polypeptide(L)'
;MPLRTEPHAAPVNYGCLPGTHNPADNAEIDAVWLGPALNVGTVLEAAPLGLLWLLDGDHKVIFAADSRGQAEPELRARLLAWFPPERGARLLVAAQAMAWLESLSAGRVDDRQNTGA
;
A
#
# COMPACT_ATOMS: atom_id res chain seq x y z
N MET A 1 -7.55 -17.66 5.37
CA MET A 1 -8.39 -16.50 4.97
C MET A 1 -8.64 -16.61 3.48
N PRO A 2 -9.89 -16.52 2.99
CA PRO A 2 -10.13 -16.43 1.56
C PRO A 2 -9.52 -15.14 1.01
N LEU A 3 -9.00 -15.20 -0.22
CA LEU A 3 -8.51 -14.01 -0.93
C LEU A 3 -9.68 -13.05 -1.18
N ARG A 4 -9.42 -11.75 -1.07
CA ARG A 4 -10.38 -10.71 -1.40
C ARG A 4 -10.72 -10.79 -2.89
N THR A 5 -12.01 -10.91 -3.22
CA THR A 5 -12.50 -10.96 -4.60
C THR A 5 -12.81 -9.55 -5.08
N GLU A 6 -12.01 -9.04 -6.00
CA GLU A 6 -12.26 -7.77 -6.69
C GLU A 6 -13.00 -8.05 -8.02
N PRO A 7 -13.89 -7.14 -8.48
CA PRO A 7 -14.69 -7.35 -9.69
C PRO A 7 -13.84 -7.43 -10.97
N HIS A 8 -12.63 -6.89 -10.93
CA HIS A 8 -11.68 -6.91 -12.03
C HIS A 8 -10.29 -7.29 -11.53
N ALA A 9 -9.54 -8.03 -12.36
CA ALA A 9 -8.14 -8.32 -12.07
C ALA A 9 -7.35 -7.02 -11.90
N ALA A 10 -6.51 -6.96 -10.88
CA ALA A 10 -5.64 -5.81 -10.64
C ALA A 10 -4.69 -5.62 -11.85
N PRO A 11 -4.45 -4.37 -12.29
CA PRO A 11 -3.58 -4.09 -13.43
C PRO A 11 -2.08 -4.21 -13.11
N VAL A 12 -1.73 -4.53 -11.86
CA VAL A 12 -0.39 -4.51 -11.26
C VAL A 12 -0.25 -5.67 -10.27
N ASN A 13 0.98 -5.95 -9.84
CA ASN A 13 1.22 -6.95 -8.82
C ASN A 13 0.78 -6.43 -7.45
N TYR A 14 0.03 -7.25 -6.71
CA TYR A 14 -0.48 -6.94 -5.38
C TYR A 14 0.12 -7.87 -4.33
N GLY A 15 0.36 -7.33 -3.14
CA GLY A 15 0.85 -8.04 -1.97
C GLY A 15 0.60 -7.23 -0.70
N CYS A 16 1.36 -7.52 0.35
CA CYS A 16 1.29 -6.81 1.63
C CYS A 16 2.69 -6.54 2.18
N LEU A 17 2.76 -5.67 3.19
CA LEU A 17 3.95 -5.45 4.01
C LEU A 17 3.90 -6.32 5.27
N PRO A 18 4.74 -7.37 5.37
CA PRO A 18 4.68 -8.30 6.48
C PRO A 18 4.91 -7.63 7.85
N GLY A 19 4.13 -8.03 8.86
CA GLY A 19 4.29 -7.56 10.25
C GLY A 19 3.74 -6.15 10.53
N THR A 20 3.11 -5.53 9.53
CA THR A 20 2.41 -4.24 9.66
C THR A 20 0.94 -4.42 10.03
N HIS A 21 0.27 -3.33 10.39
CA HIS A 21 -1.17 -3.33 10.67
C HIS A 21 -1.82 -2.09 10.05
N ASN A 22 -2.85 -2.32 9.25
CA ASN A 22 -3.71 -1.29 8.68
C ASN A 22 -5.03 -1.25 9.49
N PRO A 23 -5.31 -0.15 10.20
CA PRO A 23 -6.53 -0.05 11.01
C PRO A 23 -7.81 0.03 10.17
N ALA A 24 -7.72 0.35 8.87
CA ALA A 24 -8.90 0.50 8.00
C ALA A 24 -9.62 -0.84 7.75
N ASP A 25 -8.88 -1.94 7.69
CA ASP A 25 -9.42 -3.27 7.40
C ASP A 25 -8.93 -4.36 8.37
N ASN A 26 -8.13 -3.98 9.37
CA ASN A 26 -7.53 -4.87 10.37
C ASN A 26 -6.67 -5.98 9.74
N ALA A 27 -5.96 -5.66 8.66
CA ALA A 27 -5.03 -6.55 7.96
C ALA A 27 -3.60 -5.97 7.92
N GLU A 28 -2.69 -6.66 7.24
CA GLU A 28 -1.38 -6.07 6.90
C GLU A 28 -1.56 -4.97 5.86
N ILE A 29 -0.67 -3.97 5.87
CA ILE A 29 -0.72 -2.87 4.91
C ILE A 29 -0.54 -3.43 3.50
N ASP A 30 -1.46 -3.07 2.61
CA ASP A 30 -1.38 -3.47 1.21
C ASP A 30 -0.19 -2.81 0.50
N ALA A 31 0.43 -3.59 -0.40
CA ALA A 31 1.55 -3.17 -1.22
C ALA A 31 1.25 -3.41 -2.70
N VAL A 32 1.69 -2.46 -3.53
CA VAL A 32 1.59 -2.50 -4.99
C VAL A 32 2.97 -2.47 -5.59
N TRP A 33 3.25 -3.38 -6.52
CA TRP A 33 4.48 -3.40 -7.31
C TRP A 33 4.21 -3.06 -8.77
N LEU A 34 4.80 -1.94 -9.21
CA LEU A 34 4.79 -1.46 -10.59
C LEU A 34 5.98 -2.05 -11.34
N GLY A 35 5.71 -3.01 -12.21
CA GLY A 35 6.73 -3.68 -13.01
C GLY A 35 6.23 -4.99 -13.59
N PRO A 36 7.14 -5.86 -14.07
CA PRO A 36 6.79 -7.16 -14.63
C PRO A 36 5.96 -8.02 -13.67
N ALA A 37 5.15 -8.92 -14.22
CA ALA A 37 4.38 -9.88 -13.44
C ALA A 37 5.32 -10.75 -12.58
N LEU A 38 4.91 -10.97 -11.33
CA LEU A 38 5.63 -11.78 -10.35
C LEU A 38 4.83 -13.05 -10.03
N ASN A 39 5.54 -14.11 -9.68
CA ASN A 39 4.88 -15.32 -9.16
C ASN A 39 4.28 -15.02 -7.77
N VAL A 40 3.10 -15.58 -7.50
CA VAL A 40 2.48 -15.49 -6.17
C VAL A 40 3.43 -16.05 -5.11
N GLY A 41 3.58 -15.35 -3.99
CA GLY A 41 4.51 -15.70 -2.91
C GLY A 41 5.93 -15.15 -3.07
N THR A 42 6.22 -14.40 -4.13
CA THR A 42 7.49 -13.67 -4.27
C THR A 42 7.63 -12.63 -3.15
N VAL A 43 8.78 -12.63 -2.48
CA VAL A 43 9.14 -11.61 -1.47
C VAL A 43 10.21 -10.70 -2.06
N LEU A 44 10.00 -9.38 -1.94
CA LEU A 44 10.91 -8.36 -2.43
C LEU A 44 11.21 -7.37 -1.32
N GLU A 45 12.43 -6.83 -1.33
CA GLU A 45 12.82 -5.68 -0.53
C GLU A 45 13.07 -4.49 -1.47
N ALA A 46 12.40 -3.37 -1.20
CA ALA A 46 12.52 -2.16 -1.99
C ALA A 46 12.18 -0.93 -1.13
N ALA A 47 12.66 0.24 -1.56
CA ALA A 47 12.25 1.51 -0.96
C ALA A 47 10.87 1.92 -1.50
N PRO A 48 9.96 2.44 -0.65
CA PRO A 48 8.69 3.01 -1.11
C PRO A 48 8.91 4.15 -2.10
N LEU A 49 8.16 4.12 -3.20
CA LEU A 49 8.14 5.19 -4.19
C LEU A 49 6.97 6.15 -4.03
N GLY A 50 5.93 5.73 -3.31
CA GLY A 50 4.75 6.54 -3.08
C GLY A 50 3.67 5.83 -2.30
N LEU A 51 2.55 6.53 -2.13
CA LEU A 51 1.36 6.02 -1.48
C LEU A 51 0.18 6.17 -2.43
N LEU A 52 -0.54 5.08 -2.66
CA LEU A 52 -1.90 5.16 -3.16
C LEU A 52 -2.80 5.48 -1.97
N TRP A 53 -3.27 6.73 -1.91
CA TRP A 53 -4.16 7.20 -0.86
C TRP A 53 -5.62 7.04 -1.30
N LEU A 54 -6.45 6.56 -0.39
CA LEU A 54 -7.88 6.29 -0.58
C LEU A 54 -8.69 6.94 0.55
N LEU A 55 -9.91 7.41 0.27
CA LEU A 55 -10.77 8.12 1.23
C LEU A 55 -11.17 7.29 2.44
N ASP A 56 -11.23 5.96 2.29
CA ASP A 56 -11.61 5.00 3.32
C ASP A 56 -10.45 4.60 4.25
N GLY A 57 -9.25 5.15 4.06
CA GLY A 57 -8.08 4.83 4.88
C GLY A 57 -7.32 3.59 4.45
N ASP A 58 -7.82 2.80 3.50
CA ASP A 58 -7.21 1.56 3.01
C ASP A 58 -6.07 1.82 2.00
N HIS A 59 -5.11 2.64 2.43
CA HIS A 59 -4.00 3.09 1.59
C HIS A 59 -3.05 1.95 1.25
N LYS A 60 -2.34 2.09 0.12
CA LYS A 60 -1.43 1.06 -0.40
C LYS A 60 -0.07 1.64 -0.68
N VAL A 61 0.99 0.98 -0.24
CA VAL A 61 2.37 1.43 -0.47
C VAL A 61 2.82 1.02 -1.87
N ILE A 62 3.39 1.95 -2.62
CA ILE A 62 3.81 1.72 -4.00
C ILE A 62 5.30 1.48 -4.06
N PHE A 63 5.68 0.40 -4.73
CA PHE A 63 7.04 0.03 -5.11
C PHE A 63 7.12 -0.11 -6.63
N ALA A 64 8.33 -0.10 -7.19
CA ALA A 64 8.53 -0.38 -8.60
C ALA A 64 9.87 -1.06 -8.88
N ALA A 65 9.96 -1.72 -10.03
CA ALA A 65 11.21 -2.28 -10.54
C ALA A 65 12.27 -1.19 -10.80
N ASP A 66 11.85 -0.03 -11.28
CA ASP A 66 12.70 1.16 -11.41
C ASP A 66 12.59 2.04 -10.17
N SER A 67 13.66 2.09 -9.38
CA SER A 67 13.79 2.98 -8.20
C SER A 67 13.62 4.47 -8.51
N ARG A 68 13.76 4.90 -9.76
CA ARG A 68 13.49 6.29 -10.18
C ARG A 68 12.02 6.54 -10.50
N GLY A 69 11.22 5.48 -10.60
CA GLY A 69 9.78 5.54 -10.86
C GLY A 69 9.42 6.20 -12.19
N GLN A 70 10.34 6.24 -13.16
CA GLN A 70 10.15 6.94 -14.44
C GLN A 70 9.50 6.04 -15.50
N ALA A 71 9.65 4.73 -15.36
CA ALA A 71 9.20 3.76 -16.37
C ALA A 71 7.69 3.42 -16.32
N GLU A 72 6.92 3.91 -15.34
CA GLU A 72 5.56 3.39 -15.07
C GLU A 72 4.38 4.40 -15.12
N PRO A 73 4.35 5.48 -15.96
CA PRO A 73 3.20 6.38 -16.01
C PRO A 73 1.88 5.69 -16.40
N GLU A 74 1.92 4.77 -17.35
CA GLU A 74 0.73 4.07 -17.83
C GLU A 74 0.15 3.12 -16.77
N LEU A 75 1.00 2.33 -16.10
CA LEU A 75 0.55 1.47 -15.00
C LEU A 75 -0.03 2.28 -13.85
N ARG A 76 0.55 3.44 -13.52
CA ARG A 76 -0.01 4.36 -12.52
C ARG A 76 -1.39 4.88 -12.91
N ALA A 77 -1.57 5.27 -14.16
CA ALA A 77 -2.87 5.72 -14.65
C ALA A 77 -3.92 4.59 -14.62
N ARG A 78 -3.53 3.38 -15.06
CA ARG A 78 -4.39 2.18 -15.00
C ARG A 78 -4.74 1.79 -13.57
N LEU A 79 -3.78 1.87 -12.64
CA LEU A 79 -4.00 1.63 -11.22
C LEU A 79 -5.03 2.61 -10.65
N LEU A 80 -4.87 3.91 -10.92
CA LEU A 80 -5.82 4.93 -10.47
C LEU A 80 -7.23 4.66 -11.01
N ALA A 81 -7.35 4.33 -12.31
CA ALA A 81 -8.62 4.03 -12.97
C ALA A 81 -9.27 2.71 -12.52
N TRP A 82 -8.50 1.80 -11.90
CA TRP A 82 -9.03 0.54 -11.38
C TRP A 82 -9.84 0.73 -10.10
N PHE A 83 -9.60 1.81 -9.35
CA PHE A 83 -10.41 2.17 -8.19
C PHE A 83 -11.67 2.94 -8.61
N PRO A 84 -12.84 2.63 -8.02
CA PRO A 84 -14.04 3.43 -8.23
C PRO A 84 -13.80 4.90 -7.83
N PRO A 85 -14.34 5.88 -8.57
CA PRO A 85 -14.13 7.31 -8.30
C PRO A 85 -14.43 7.73 -6.85
N GLU A 86 -15.44 7.11 -6.23
CA GLU A 86 -15.85 7.35 -4.85
C GLU A 86 -14.79 6.98 -3.79
N ARG A 87 -13.79 6.14 -4.13
CA ARG A 87 -12.66 5.86 -3.24
C ARG A 87 -11.61 6.98 -3.27
N GLY A 88 -11.72 7.95 -4.18
CA GLY A 88 -10.89 9.15 -4.20
C GLY A 88 -9.40 8.85 -4.41
N ALA A 89 -9.09 7.84 -5.22
CA ALA A 89 -7.74 7.36 -5.44
C ALA A 89 -6.80 8.46 -5.94
N ARG A 90 -5.69 8.65 -5.22
CA ARG A 90 -4.64 9.61 -5.56
C ARG A 90 -3.25 9.07 -5.24
N LEU A 91 -2.26 9.47 -6.03
CA LEU A 91 -0.87 9.11 -5.80
C LEU A 91 -0.17 10.22 -5.02
N LEU A 92 0.42 9.85 -3.89
CA LEU A 92 1.28 10.70 -3.07
C LEU A 92 2.74 10.27 -3.23
N VAL A 93 3.66 11.19 -2.95
CA VAL A 93 5.11 10.95 -3.12
C VAL A 93 5.68 10.04 -2.02
N ALA A 94 6.87 9.49 -2.25
CA ALA A 94 7.59 8.62 -1.31
C ALA A 94 7.66 9.18 0.12
N ALA A 95 7.93 10.49 0.28
CA ALA A 95 7.98 11.14 1.59
C ALA A 95 6.65 11.04 2.36
N GLN A 96 5.51 11.17 1.66
CA GLN A 96 4.19 11.05 2.27
C GLN A 96 3.85 9.59 2.60
N ALA A 97 4.35 8.63 1.82
CA ALA A 97 4.24 7.21 2.13
C ALA A 97 4.98 6.86 3.42
N MET A 98 6.23 7.32 3.55
CA MET A 98 7.04 7.13 4.75
C MET A 98 6.40 7.78 5.98
N ALA A 99 5.94 9.02 5.87
CA ALA A 99 5.27 9.71 6.97
C ALA A 99 3.99 8.98 7.45
N TRP A 100 3.25 8.35 6.53
CA TRP A 100 2.09 7.54 6.88
C TRP A 100 2.49 6.22 7.56
N LEU A 101 3.51 5.52 7.07
CA LEU A 101 4.01 4.29 7.72
C LEU A 101 4.55 4.56 9.13
N GLU A 102 5.23 5.69 9.30
CA GLU A 102 5.73 6.16 10.60
C GLU A 102 4.59 6.49 11.56
N SER A 103 3.52 7.14 11.10
CA SER A 103 2.38 7.48 11.96
C SER A 103 1.64 6.25 12.50
N LEU A 104 1.54 5.19 11.69
CA LEU A 104 0.98 3.90 12.11
C LEU A 104 1.86 3.20 13.14
N SER A 105 3.18 3.36 13.05
CA SER A 105 4.13 2.79 14.00
C SER A 105 4.14 3.54 15.33
N ALA A 106 4.02 4.87 15.29
CA ALA A 106 3.96 5.73 16.48
C ALA A 106 2.66 5.51 17.28
N GLY A 107 1.52 5.31 16.60
CA GLY A 107 0.25 4.97 17.25
C GLY A 107 0.26 3.62 17.99
N ARG A 108 1.25 2.76 17.72
CA ARG A 108 1.42 1.45 18.38
C ARG A 108 2.13 1.55 19.74
N VAL A 109 2.65 2.72 20.10
CA VAL A 109 3.46 2.92 21.33
C VAL A 109 2.61 3.32 22.55
N ASP A 110 1.33 3.71 22.38
CA ASP A 110 0.51 4.25 23.48
C ASP A 110 -0.31 3.19 24.25
N ASP A 111 -0.50 1.98 23.71
CA ASP A 111 -1.34 0.94 24.34
C ASP A 111 -0.67 0.15 25.49
N ARG A 112 0.50 0.57 25.99
CA ARG A 112 1.20 -0.10 27.10
C ARG A 112 1.51 0.76 28.32
N GLN A 113 1.02 1.99 28.42
CA GLN A 113 1.25 2.82 29.61
C GLN A 113 -0.05 3.27 30.29
N ASN A 114 -0.91 2.34 30.72
CA ASN A 114 -1.86 2.67 31.80
C ASN A 114 -2.36 1.46 32.61
N THR A 115 -1.45 0.72 33.23
CA THR A 115 -1.79 -0.08 34.43
C THR A 115 -0.64 -0.02 35.41
N GLY A 116 -0.69 0.94 36.34
CA GLY A 116 0.23 0.95 37.47
C GLY A 116 0.35 2.30 38.18
N ALA A 117 -0.62 2.59 39.06
CA ALA A 117 -0.41 2.96 40.47
C ALA A 117 -1.77 3.22 41.13
#